data_AF-A0A2U8TUS6-F1
#
_entry.id   AF-A0A2U8TUS6-F1
#
_cell.length_a   1.000
_cell.length_b   1.000
_cell.length_c   1.000
_cell.angle_alpha   90.00
_cell.angle_beta   90.00
_cell.angle_gamma   90.00
#
_symmetry.space_group_name_H-M   'P 1'
#
loop_
_entity.id
_entity.type
_entity.pdbx_description
1 polymer ?
#
loop_
_entity_poly.entity_id
_entity_poly.type
_entity_poly.pdbx_seq_one_letter_code
_entity_poly.pdbx_strand_id
1 'polypeptide(L)'
;MQCASPSGADPDKLDDAALAEAVKSTSVYARVAQGHVVAMTGDGVIDAPALKSADIGIAMGITGTEVTRQAGKMILADDNFASIVLAVREGRGILDNIRKFFRYLLSSSLAMASLVFWFSELRKLYLRWHGARQAGGTQLHAS
;
A
#
# COMPACT_ATOMS: atom_id res chain seq x y z
N MET A 1 24.67 6.11 29.88
CA MET A 1 25.05 5.57 28.57
C MET A 1 24.77 6.63 27.53
N GLN A 2 25.83 7.25 26.97
CA GLN A 2 25.73 8.27 25.92
C GLN A 2 25.74 7.55 24.57
N CYS A 3 24.63 7.62 23.83
CA CYS A 3 24.58 7.14 22.46
C CYS A 3 25.34 8.14 21.58
N ALA A 4 26.60 7.82 21.26
CA ALA A 4 27.43 8.64 20.39
C ALA A 4 26.93 8.50 18.94
N SER A 5 26.47 9.60 18.35
CA SER A 5 26.34 9.72 16.90
C SER A 5 27.76 9.83 16.29
N PRO A 6 28.04 9.22 15.13
CA PRO A 6 29.35 9.33 14.48
C PRO A 6 29.70 10.77 14.04
N SER A 7 28.76 11.72 14.10
CA SER A 7 28.98 13.14 13.84
C SER A 7 29.19 14.00 15.09
N GLY A 8 29.01 13.46 16.31
CA GLY A 8 29.14 14.21 17.57
C GLY A 8 28.13 15.35 17.77
N ALA A 9 27.21 15.56 16.82
CA ALA A 9 26.18 16.56 16.91
C ALA A 9 25.03 16.06 17.79
N ASP A 10 24.63 16.89 18.75
CA ASP A 10 23.47 16.69 19.60
C ASP A 10 22.19 16.76 18.73
N PRO A 11 21.42 15.66 18.58
CA PRO A 11 20.25 15.63 17.71
C PRO A 11 19.15 16.61 18.15
N ASP A 12 19.16 17.04 19.41
CA ASP A 12 18.19 18.02 19.91
C ASP A 12 18.49 19.46 19.47
N LYS A 13 19.65 19.69 18.80
CA LYS A 13 20.07 20.99 18.27
C LYS A 13 20.00 21.09 16.75
N LEU A 14 19.63 20.01 16.06
CA LEU A 14 19.48 20.01 14.61
C LEU A 14 18.08 20.49 14.23
N ASP A 15 17.99 21.38 13.25
CA ASP A 15 16.72 21.68 12.60
C ASP A 15 16.25 20.48 11.76
N ASP A 16 14.96 20.43 11.43
CA ASP A 16 14.33 19.30 10.74
C ASP A 16 14.95 19.03 9.36
N ALA A 17 15.49 20.07 8.68
CA ALA A 17 16.09 19.95 7.35
C ALA A 17 17.51 19.38 7.41
N ALA A 18 18.33 19.88 8.33
CA ALA A 18 19.66 19.37 8.61
C ALA A 18 19.62 17.93 9.13
N LEU A 19 18.60 17.61 9.94
CA LEU A 19 18.35 16.26 10.39
C LEU A 19 18.00 15.33 9.22
N ALA A 20 17.09 15.74 8.33
CA ALA A 20 16.69 14.94 7.17
C ALA A 20 17.87 14.62 6.23
N GLU A 21 18.82 15.53 6.07
CA GLU A 21 20.00 15.30 5.24
C GLU A 21 20.99 14.33 5.91
N ALA A 22 21.23 14.48 7.21
CA ALA A 22 22.10 13.59 7.95
C ALA A 22 21.55 12.14 7.99
N VAL A 23 20.21 11.97 7.94
CA VAL A 23 19.52 10.66 7.93
C VAL A 23 19.90 9.80 6.73
N LYS A 24 20.28 10.43 5.62
CA LYS A 24 20.65 9.72 4.40
C LYS A 24 22.02 9.02 4.51
N SER A 25 22.91 9.50 5.37
CA SER A 25 24.31 9.04 5.44
C SER A 25 24.68 8.31 6.73
N THR A 26 23.80 8.26 7.74
CA THR A 26 24.13 7.68 9.05
C THR A 26 23.22 6.49 9.39
N SER A 27 23.82 5.36 9.78
CA SER A 27 23.13 4.09 10.04
C SER A 27 22.51 3.96 11.44
N VAL A 28 22.84 4.87 12.36
CA VAL A 28 22.34 4.88 13.74
C VAL A 28 21.63 6.21 13.99
N TYR A 29 20.33 6.15 14.25
CA TYR A 29 19.48 7.32 14.47
C TYR A 29 18.66 7.24 15.74
N ALA A 30 18.62 8.36 16.47
CA ALA A 30 17.53 8.72 17.35
C ALA A 30 16.73 9.82 16.63
N ARG A 31 15.43 9.59 16.42
CA ARG A 31 14.38 10.49 15.88
C ARG A 31 13.94 10.22 14.43
N VAL A 32 12.61 10.12 14.26
CA VAL A 32 11.89 9.51 13.13
C VAL A 32 11.57 10.56 12.06
N ALA A 33 11.93 10.29 10.80
CA ALA A 33 11.79 11.22 9.67
C ALA A 33 10.38 11.18 9.02
N GLN A 34 9.89 12.34 8.60
CA GLN A 34 8.58 12.52 7.97
C GLN A 34 8.61 12.07 6.49
N GLY A 35 7.62 11.25 6.08
CA GLY A 35 7.37 10.89 4.67
C GLY A 35 7.87 9.50 4.23
N HIS A 36 8.56 8.76 5.09
CA HIS A 36 8.98 7.37 4.83
C HIS A 36 8.14 6.39 5.65
N VAL A 37 7.93 5.19 5.11
CA VAL A 37 7.37 4.07 5.89
C VAL A 37 8.48 3.54 6.79
N VAL A 38 8.33 3.72 8.10
CA VAL A 38 9.34 3.35 9.09
C VAL A 38 8.93 2.06 9.81
N ALA A 39 9.84 1.09 9.81
CA ALA A 39 9.75 -0.08 10.67
C ALA A 39 10.64 0.10 11.89
N MET A 40 10.14 -0.25 13.07
CA MET A 40 10.90 -0.22 14.32
C MET A 40 10.86 -1.59 14.98
N THR A 41 12.00 -2.04 15.51
CA THR A 41 12.11 -3.24 16.34
C THR A 41 12.38 -2.86 17.79
N GLY A 42 11.84 -3.60 18.74
CA GLY A 42 12.11 -3.38 20.17
C GLY A 42 11.71 -4.56 21.04
N ASP A 43 12.33 -4.67 22.21
CA ASP A 43 12.11 -5.74 23.18
C ASP A 43 11.80 -5.20 24.58
N GLY A 44 12.26 -4.00 24.93
CA GLY A 44 12.08 -3.38 26.23
C GLY A 44 10.86 -2.48 26.36
N VAL A 45 10.35 -2.29 27.58
CA VAL A 45 9.19 -1.41 27.89
C VAL A 45 9.39 0.03 27.36
N ILE A 46 10.63 0.50 27.30
CA ILE A 46 11.02 1.82 26.79
C ILE A 46 10.74 1.93 25.27
N ASP A 47 10.75 0.82 24.55
CA ASP A 47 10.52 0.79 23.10
C ASP A 47 9.04 0.81 22.74
N ALA A 48 8.14 0.50 23.68
CA ALA A 48 6.71 0.37 23.41
C ALA A 48 6.05 1.63 22.83
N PRO A 49 6.35 2.86 23.29
CA PRO A 49 5.81 4.08 22.67
C PRO A 49 6.26 4.24 21.21
N ALA A 50 7.49 3.84 20.90
CA ALA A 50 8.09 4.01 19.60
C ALA A 50 7.69 2.90 18.61
N LEU A 51 7.52 1.66 19.09
CA LEU A 51 6.86 0.56 18.37
C LEU A 51 5.44 0.95 17.94
N LYS A 52 4.72 1.65 18.82
CA LYS A 52 3.34 2.09 18.57
C LYS A 52 3.26 3.25 17.58
N SER A 53 4.23 4.16 17.59
CA SER A 53 4.28 5.30 16.67
C SER A 53 4.84 4.97 15.30
N ALA A 54 5.59 3.88 15.16
CA ALA A 54 6.10 3.40 13.88
C ALA A 54 4.98 2.91 12.95
N ASP A 55 5.19 3.06 11.64
CA ASP A 55 4.29 2.50 10.62
C ASP A 55 4.21 0.98 10.76
N ILE A 56 5.34 0.34 11.09
CA ILE A 56 5.44 -1.09 11.35
C ILE A 56 6.27 -1.32 12.63
N GLY A 57 5.61 -1.50 13.77
CA GLY A 57 6.26 -1.93 15.01
C GLY A 57 6.43 -3.46 15.07
N ILE A 58 7.65 -3.94 15.31
CA ILE A 58 8.03 -5.35 15.36
C ILE A 58 8.58 -5.67 16.77
N ALA A 59 7.84 -6.45 17.55
CA ALA A 59 8.27 -6.88 18.87
C ALA A 59 9.02 -8.21 18.82
N MET A 60 10.00 -8.40 19.69
CA MET A 60 10.66 -9.70 19.87
C MET A 60 9.71 -10.68 20.57
N GLY A 61 9.66 -11.93 20.12
CA GLY A 61 8.79 -12.98 20.64
C GLY A 61 9.33 -13.62 21.92
N ILE A 62 10.64 -13.82 22.02
CA ILE A 62 11.27 -14.53 23.16
C ILE A 62 11.81 -13.52 24.18
N THR A 63 12.63 -12.56 23.74
CA THR A 63 13.23 -11.54 24.63
C THR A 63 12.30 -10.36 24.89
N GLY A 64 11.25 -10.19 24.08
CA GLY A 64 10.34 -9.06 24.17
C GLY A 64 9.41 -9.12 25.38
N THR A 65 9.36 -8.01 26.10
CA THR A 65 8.39 -7.80 27.18
C THR A 65 6.95 -7.89 26.69
N GLU A 66 6.02 -8.25 27.58
CA GLU A 66 4.59 -8.27 27.24
C GLU A 66 4.11 -6.91 26.71
N VAL A 67 4.66 -5.82 27.25
CA VAL A 67 4.33 -4.46 26.84
C VAL A 67 4.74 -4.18 25.39
N THR A 68 5.90 -4.66 24.94
CA THR A 68 6.33 -4.49 23.54
C THR A 68 5.54 -5.37 22.59
N ARG A 69 5.25 -6.63 22.97
CA ARG A 69 4.41 -7.53 22.17
C ARG A 69 3.00 -7.01 21.96
N GLN A 70 2.43 -6.31 22.94
CA GLN A 70 1.12 -5.65 22.80
C GLN A 70 1.18 -4.32 22.02
N ALA A 71 2.32 -3.63 22.03
CA ALA A 71 2.49 -2.37 21.30
C ALA A 71 2.83 -2.58 19.82
N GLY A 72 3.47 -3.68 19.46
CA GLY A 72 3.85 -4.03 18.08
C GLY A 72 2.67 -4.46 17.20
N LYS A 73 2.82 -4.26 15.89
CA LYS A 73 1.92 -4.77 14.84
C LYS A 73 2.33 -6.16 14.35
N MET A 74 3.59 -6.54 14.59
CA MET A 74 4.18 -7.83 14.24
C MET A 74 5.01 -8.34 15.42
N ILE A 75 5.05 -9.65 15.61
CA ILE A 75 5.89 -10.31 16.62
C ILE A 75 6.83 -11.27 15.90
N LEU A 76 8.12 -11.17 16.21
CA LEU A 76 9.18 -12.02 15.68
C LEU A 76 9.30 -13.26 16.56
N ALA A 77 8.57 -14.33 16.22
CA ALA A 77 8.43 -15.50 17.08
C ALA A 77 9.75 -16.22 17.41
N ASP A 78 10.76 -16.06 16.55
CA ASP A 78 12.08 -16.70 16.63
C ASP A 78 13.20 -15.74 17.04
N ASP A 79 12.88 -14.46 17.30
CA ASP A 79 13.85 -13.40 17.57
C ASP A 79 14.96 -13.24 16.51
N ASN A 80 14.70 -13.70 15.28
CA ASN A 80 15.67 -13.66 14.20
C ASN A 80 15.36 -12.54 13.20
N PHE A 81 16.22 -11.52 13.14
CA PHE A 81 16.08 -10.40 12.20
C PHE A 81 16.02 -10.83 10.72
N ALA A 82 16.56 -12.01 10.36
CA ALA A 82 16.43 -12.55 9.01
C ALA A 82 14.96 -12.77 8.61
N SER A 83 14.10 -13.10 9.57
CA SER A 83 12.67 -13.31 9.36
C SER A 83 11.95 -12.02 8.94
N ILE A 84 12.46 -10.84 9.32
CA ILE A 84 11.97 -9.54 8.84
C ILE A 84 12.27 -9.37 7.34
N VAL A 85 13.47 -9.75 6.90
CA VAL A 85 13.86 -9.66 5.48
C VAL A 85 12.98 -10.57 4.63
N LEU A 86 12.73 -11.79 5.12
CA LEU A 86 11.81 -12.73 4.46
C LEU A 86 10.39 -12.17 4.40
N ALA A 87 9.87 -11.65 5.51
CA ALA A 87 8.54 -11.05 5.56
C ALA A 87 8.38 -9.86 4.58
N VAL A 88 9.40 -9.01 4.44
CA VAL A 88 9.39 -7.91 3.47
C VAL A 88 9.38 -8.44 2.04
N ARG A 89 10.17 -9.49 1.74
CA ARG A 89 10.21 -10.12 0.42
C ARG A 89 8.86 -10.73 0.05
N GLU A 90 8.26 -11.48 0.96
CA GLU A 90 6.94 -12.09 0.76
C GLU A 90 5.84 -11.03 0.63
N GLY A 91 5.86 -10.01 1.49
CA GLY A 91 4.91 -8.90 1.44
C GLY A 91 4.90 -8.16 0.10
N ARG A 92 6.08 -7.94 -0.51
CA ARG A 92 6.17 -7.36 -1.86
C ARG A 92 5.52 -8.25 -2.92
N GLY A 93 5.72 -9.57 -2.83
CA GLY A 93 5.06 -10.54 -3.73
C GLY A 93 3.53 -10.53 -3.60
N ILE A 94 3.02 -10.46 -2.37
CA ILE A 94 1.59 -10.36 -2.09
C ILE A 94 1.02 -9.07 -2.70
N LEU A 95 1.68 -7.93 -2.50
CA LEU A 95 1.23 -6.64 -3.04
C LEU A 95 1.17 -6.65 -4.57
N ASP A 96 2.15 -7.26 -5.23
CA ASP A 96 2.14 -7.39 -6.69
C ASP A 96 1.00 -8.27 -7.20
N ASN A 97 0.67 -9.34 -6.47
CA ASN A 97 -0.48 -10.19 -6.79
C ASN A 97 -1.80 -9.47 -6.57
N ILE A 98 -1.94 -8.70 -5.48
CA ILE A 98 -3.12 -7.86 -5.22
C ILE A 98 -3.32 -6.88 -6.37
N ARG A 99 -2.26 -6.17 -6.79
CA ARG A 99 -2.33 -5.24 -7.92
C ARG A 99 -2.77 -5.92 -9.23
N LYS A 100 -2.27 -7.12 -9.51
CA LYS A 100 -2.69 -7.93 -10.68
C LYS A 100 -4.16 -8.29 -10.58
N PHE A 101 -4.61 -8.74 -9.41
CA PHE A 101 -6.00 -9.13 -9.18
C PHE A 101 -6.97 -7.93 -9.32
N PHE A 102 -6.63 -6.77 -8.75
CA PHE A 102 -7.43 -5.56 -8.93
C PHE A 102 -7.54 -5.14 -10.40
N ARG A 103 -6.44 -5.17 -11.16
CA ARG A 103 -6.48 -4.89 -12.61
C ARG A 103 -7.39 -5.87 -13.36
N TYR A 104 -7.34 -7.15 -13.00
CA TYR A 104 -8.19 -8.17 -13.60
C TYR A 104 -9.68 -7.90 -13.31
N LEU A 105 -10.03 -7.63 -12.05
CA LEU A 105 -11.42 -7.31 -11.67
C LEU A 105 -11.94 -6.07 -12.39
N LEU A 106 -11.17 -4.98 -12.38
CA LEU A 106 -11.54 -3.74 -13.06
C LEU A 106 -11.69 -3.94 -14.57
N SER A 107 -10.79 -4.69 -15.20
CA SER A 107 -10.88 -5.01 -16.63
C SER A 107 -12.15 -5.79 -16.95
N SER A 108 -12.52 -6.76 -16.11
CA SER A 108 -13.74 -7.55 -16.29
C SER A 108 -15.00 -6.69 -16.14
N SER A 109 -15.07 -5.87 -15.09
CA SER A 109 -16.18 -4.95 -14.87
C SER A 109 -16.34 -3.95 -16.01
N LEU A 110 -15.24 -3.39 -16.54
CA LEU A 110 -15.27 -2.49 -17.68
C LEU A 110 -15.69 -3.19 -18.98
N ALA A 111 -15.24 -4.43 -19.21
CA ALA A 111 -15.66 -5.21 -20.36
C ALA A 111 -17.17 -5.50 -20.35
N MET A 112 -17.73 -5.84 -19.19
CA MET A 112 -19.18 -6.02 -19.07
C MET A 112 -19.93 -4.71 -19.33
N ALA A 113 -19.48 -3.60 -18.75
CA ALA A 113 -20.11 -2.30 -18.97
C ALA A 113 -20.06 -1.88 -20.45
N SER A 114 -18.92 -2.09 -21.12
CA SER A 114 -18.76 -1.77 -22.54
C SER A 114 -19.63 -2.64 -23.43
N LEU A 115 -19.75 -3.94 -23.13
CA LEU A 115 -20.66 -4.85 -23.85
C LEU A 115 -22.12 -4.42 -23.73
N VAL A 116 -22.57 -4.08 -22.52
CA VAL A 116 -23.94 -3.62 -22.29
C VAL A 116 -24.21 -2.31 -23.03
N PHE A 117 -23.27 -1.35 -22.95
CA PHE A 117 -23.36 -0.09 -23.66
C PHE A 117 -23.45 -0.31 -25.18
N TRP A 118 -22.55 -1.11 -25.74
CA TRP A 118 -22.52 -1.42 -27.17
C TRP A 118 -23.81 -2.10 -27.64
N PHE A 119 -24.30 -3.07 -26.87
CA PHE A 119 -25.57 -3.74 -27.17
C PHE A 119 -26.75 -2.75 -27.16
N SER A 120 -26.75 -1.80 -26.23
CA SER A 120 -27.79 -0.76 -26.17
C SER A 120 -27.79 0.16 -27.40
N GLU A 121 -26.62 0.54 -27.92
CA GLU A 121 -26.48 1.38 -29.11
C GLU A 121 -26.82 0.64 -30.40
N LEU A 122 -26.35 -0.62 -30.52
CA LEU A 122 -26.74 -1.49 -31.63
C LEU A 122 -28.26 -1.68 -31.70
N ARG A 123 -28.92 -1.86 -30.55
CA ARG A 123 -30.38 -1.98 -30.50
C ARG A 123 -31.07 -0.72 -31.03
N LYS A 124 -30.58 0.48 -30.66
CA LYS A 124 -31.13 1.75 -31.19
C LYS A 124 -30.97 1.82 -32.71
N LEU A 125 -29.80 1.45 -33.24
CA LEU A 125 -29.53 1.43 -34.67
C LEU A 125 -30.44 0.45 -35.41
N TYR A 126 -30.61 -0.77 -34.87
CA TYR A 126 -31.47 -1.80 -35.42
C TYR A 126 -32.93 -1.34 -35.50
N LEU A 127 -33.47 -0.78 -34.41
CA LEU A 127 -34.85 -0.27 -34.38
C LEU A 127 -35.06 0.88 -35.37
N ARG A 128 -34.09 1.81 -35.48
CA ARG A 128 -34.14 2.92 -36.44
C ARG A 128 -34.11 2.41 -37.88
N TRP A 129 -33.27 1.41 -38.20
CA TRP A 129 -33.23 0.80 -39.52
C TRP A 129 -34.52 0.06 -39.86
N HIS A 130 -35.05 -0.73 -38.94
CA HIS A 130 -36.30 -1.48 -39.15
C HIS A 130 -37.51 -0.54 -39.32
N GLY A 131 -37.59 0.53 -38.53
CA GLY A 131 -38.62 1.57 -38.69
C GLY A 131 -38.53 2.28 -40.05
N ALA A 132 -37.32 2.61 -40.52
CA ALA A 132 -37.12 3.20 -41.84
C ALA A 132 -37.56 2.25 -42.98
N ARG A 133 -37.32 0.94 -42.83
CA ARG A 133 -37.73 -0.07 -43.82
C ARG A 133 -39.25 -0.21 -43.92
N GLN A 134 -39.97 -0.12 -42.80
CA GLN A 134 -41.43 -0.13 -42.80
C GLN A 134 -42.01 1.12 -43.47
N ALA A 135 -41.46 2.31 -43.20
CA ALA A 135 -41.90 3.56 -43.81
C ALA A 135 -41.70 3.59 -45.35
N GLY A 136 -40.64 2.98 -45.86
CA GLY A 136 -40.39 2.87 -47.30
C GLY A 136 -41.30 1.89 -48.04
N GLY A 137 -41.81 0.85 -47.36
CA GLY A 137 -42.73 -0.13 -47.95
C GLY A 137 -44.15 0.39 -48.16
N THR A 138 -44.62 1.32 -47.32
CA THR A 138 -45.99 1.85 -47.36
C THR A 138 -46.23 2.81 -48.53
N GLN A 139 -45.19 3.45 -49.07
CA GLN A 139 -45.32 4.37 -50.21
C GLN A 139 -45.47 3.65 -51.57
N LEU A 140 -44.98 2.43 -51.70
CA LEU A 140 -45.05 1.66 -52.96
C LEU A 140 -46.41 0.99 -53.20
N HIS A 141 -47.27 0.90 -52.18
CA HIS A 141 -48.62 0.35 -52.28
C HIS A 141 -49.72 1.42 -52.39
N ALA A 142 -49.35 2.71 -52.34
CA ALA A 142 -50.28 3.84 -52.38
C ALA A 142 -50.27 4.61 -53.72
N SER A 143 -49.60 4.09 -54.76
CA SER A 143 -49.50 4.65 -56.11
C SER A 143 -50.10 3.73 -57.16
#